data_AF-A0A7S2MDP0-F1
#
_entry.id   AF-A0A7S2MDP0-F1
#
_cell.length_a   1.000
_cell.length_b   1.000
_cell.length_c   1.000
_cell.angle_alpha   90.00
_cell.angle_beta   90.00
_cell.angle_gamma   90.00
#
_symmetry.space_group_name_H-M   'P 1'
#
loop_
_entity.id
_entity.type
_entity.pdbx_description
1 polymer ?
#
loop_
_entity_poly.entity_id
_entity_poly.type
_entity_poly.pdbx_seq_one_letter_code
_entity_poly.pdbx_strand_id
1 'polypeptide(L)'
;AGDLAGLDEEGVKAFLTVAVDEVFQTKVEELEKKALADGRPPMSLARSANYITLVSMDNAWSDHLQNMENLKEAVLLRKYQNLNPVDEYKNEAFNLFQGLQDKMRFNSIFSLWQSFVAAPSNVPQN
;
A
#
# COMPACT_ATOMS: atom_id res chain seq x y z
N ALA A 1 14.08 -25.32 5.72
CA ALA A 1 12.89 -24.74 6.36
C ALA A 1 13.13 -24.77 7.86
N GLY A 2 13.43 -23.63 8.46
CA GLY A 2 13.80 -23.52 9.87
C GLY A 2 12.63 -23.91 10.77
N ASP A 3 12.94 -24.63 11.85
CA ASP A 3 11.97 -25.05 12.85
C ASP A 3 11.39 -23.82 13.56
N LEU A 4 10.11 -23.56 13.36
CA LEU A 4 9.37 -22.43 13.94
C LEU A 4 8.89 -22.71 15.37
N ALA A 5 9.02 -23.96 15.83
CA ALA A 5 8.57 -24.37 17.14
C ALA A 5 9.50 -23.83 18.23
N GLY A 6 9.00 -22.92 19.07
CA GLY A 6 9.69 -22.43 20.26
C GLY A 6 10.36 -21.06 20.14
N LEU A 7 10.21 -20.37 19.01
CA LEU A 7 10.59 -18.96 18.87
C LEU A 7 9.56 -18.05 19.56
N ASP A 8 10.05 -16.97 20.16
CA ASP A 8 9.24 -15.86 20.63
C ASP A 8 8.64 -15.09 19.44
N GLU A 9 7.65 -14.22 19.70
CA GLU A 9 6.98 -13.43 18.65
C GLU A 9 7.98 -12.63 17.81
N GLU A 10 9.03 -12.12 18.45
CA GLU A 10 10.09 -11.35 17.81
C GLU A 10 10.98 -12.22 16.92
N GLY A 11 11.35 -13.42 17.37
CA GLY A 11 12.08 -14.41 16.58
C GLY A 11 11.28 -14.92 15.37
N VAL A 12 9.97 -15.12 15.51
CA VAL A 12 9.09 -15.48 14.38
C VAL A 12 9.01 -14.34 13.38
N LYS A 13 8.84 -13.09 13.82
CA LYS A 13 8.85 -11.91 12.94
C LYS A 13 10.16 -11.79 12.18
N ALA A 14 11.29 -11.89 12.87
CA ALA A 14 12.60 -11.81 12.24
C ALA A 14 12.81 -12.91 11.19
N PHE A 15 12.42 -14.15 11.50
CA PHE A 15 12.50 -15.26 10.55
C PHE A 15 11.63 -15.01 9.31
N LEU A 16 10.37 -14.59 9.51
CA LEU A 16 9.46 -14.30 8.41
C LEU A 16 9.97 -13.15 7.53
N THR A 17 10.53 -12.10 8.12
CA THR A 17 11.12 -10.98 7.36
C THR A 17 12.25 -11.47 6.46
N VAL A 18 13.18 -12.27 6.99
CA VAL A 18 14.30 -12.81 6.19
C VAL A 18 13.79 -13.75 5.08
N ALA A 19 12.87 -14.65 5.40
CA ALA A 19 12.33 -15.60 4.44
C ALA A 19 11.53 -14.90 3.32
N VAL A 20 10.75 -13.87 3.66
CA VAL A 20 10.02 -13.05 2.70
C VAL A 20 10.99 -12.29 1.80
N ASP A 21 12.05 -11.70 2.36
CA ASP A 21 13.05 -10.98 1.58
C ASP A 21 13.76 -11.90 0.58
N GLU A 22 14.17 -13.11 1.00
CA GLU A 22 14.83 -14.08 0.11
C GLU A 22 13.92 -14.51 -1.07
N VAL A 23 12.67 -14.85 -0.77
CA VAL A 23 11.66 -15.23 -1.78
C VAL A 23 11.37 -14.06 -2.72
N PHE A 24 11.26 -12.85 -2.17
CA PHE A 24 11.00 -11.64 -2.94
C PHE A 24 12.13 -11.33 -3.91
N GLN A 25 13.39 -11.34 -3.46
CA GLN A 25 14.55 -11.09 -4.32
C GLN A 25 14.64 -12.10 -5.45
N THR A 26 14.45 -13.39 -5.15
CA THR A 26 14.43 -14.45 -6.16
C THR A 26 13.37 -14.16 -7.23
N LYS A 27 12.19 -13.71 -6.82
CA LYS A 27 11.11 -13.40 -7.77
C LYS A 27 11.38 -12.14 -8.59
N VAL A 28 11.98 -11.12 -7.99
CA VAL A 28 12.40 -9.89 -8.68
C VAL A 28 13.38 -10.23 -9.80
N GLU A 29 14.40 -11.04 -9.52
CA GLU A 29 15.38 -11.45 -10.54
C GLU A 29 14.75 -12.21 -11.70
N GLU A 30 13.80 -13.11 -11.42
CA GLU A 30 13.06 -13.85 -12.45
C GLU A 30 12.27 -12.90 -13.36
N LEU A 31 11.56 -11.94 -12.76
CA LEU A 31 10.76 -10.96 -13.48
C LEU A 31 11.62 -9.98 -14.28
N GLU A 32 12.78 -9.57 -13.77
CA GLU A 32 13.70 -8.71 -14.50
C GLU A 32 14.34 -9.43 -15.71
N LYS A 33 14.72 -10.71 -15.57
CA LYS A 33 15.20 -11.52 -16.70
C LYS A 33 14.13 -11.62 -17.79
N LYS A 34 12.87 -11.84 -17.42
CA LYS A 34 11.74 -11.84 -18.35
C LYS A 34 11.52 -10.48 -19.01
N ALA A 35 11.56 -9.40 -18.23
CA ALA A 35 11.42 -8.04 -18.73
C ALA A 35 12.51 -7.67 -19.75
N LEU A 36 13.77 -8.10 -19.52
CA LEU A 36 14.87 -7.91 -20.45
C LEU A 36 14.66 -8.68 -21.76
N ALA A 37 14.15 -9.92 -21.68
CA ALA A 37 13.78 -10.70 -22.86
C ALA A 37 12.64 -10.04 -23.67
N ASP A 38 11.71 -9.36 -22.99
CA ASP A 38 10.64 -8.56 -23.59
C ASP A 38 11.12 -7.18 -24.12
N GLY A 39 12.42 -6.86 -24.01
CA GLY A 39 13.02 -5.61 -24.49
C GLY A 39 12.84 -4.40 -23.56
N ARG A 40 12.41 -4.61 -22.32
CA ARG A 40 12.31 -3.53 -21.32
C ARG A 40 13.68 -3.14 -20.78
N PRO A 41 13.89 -1.87 -20.40
CA PRO A 41 15.15 -1.42 -19.83
C PRO A 41 15.44 -2.08 -18.47
N PRO A 42 16.72 -2.23 -18.08
CA PRO A 42 17.09 -2.68 -16.74
C PRO A 42 16.42 -1.84 -15.64
N MET A 43 16.15 -2.45 -14.48
CA MET A 43 15.44 -1.81 -13.37
C MET A 43 14.02 -1.32 -13.71
N SER A 44 13.41 -1.78 -14.81
CA SER A 44 12.03 -1.39 -15.15
C SER A 44 11.03 -1.77 -14.06
N LEU A 45 11.24 -2.93 -13.42
CA LEU A 45 10.35 -3.45 -12.38
C LEU A 45 10.35 -2.56 -11.13
N ALA A 46 11.54 -2.19 -10.67
CA ALA A 46 11.71 -1.27 -9.53
C ALA A 46 11.10 0.10 -9.81
N ARG A 47 11.29 0.64 -11.03
CA ARG A 47 10.67 1.91 -11.43
C ARG A 47 9.15 1.82 -11.43
N SER A 48 8.57 0.75 -11.97
CA SER A 48 7.12 0.56 -11.93
C SER A 48 6.59 0.41 -10.51
N ALA A 49 7.31 -0.31 -9.64
CA ALA A 49 6.91 -0.49 -8.24
C ALA A 49 6.87 0.84 -7.47
N ASN A 50 7.90 1.67 -7.65
CA ASN A 50 7.96 3.02 -7.08
C ASN A 50 6.80 3.88 -7.60
N TYR A 51 6.55 3.87 -8.91
CA TYR A 51 5.47 4.63 -9.51
C TYR A 51 4.09 4.21 -8.98
N ILE A 52 3.82 2.90 -8.94
CA ILE A 52 2.55 2.36 -8.42
C ILE A 52 2.34 2.76 -6.96
N THR A 53 3.39 2.66 -6.14
CA THR A 53 3.34 3.04 -4.73
C THR A 53 3.03 4.52 -4.55
N LEU A 54 3.71 5.40 -5.31
CA LEU A 54 3.48 6.85 -5.27
C LEU A 54 2.04 7.20 -5.69
N VAL A 55 1.57 6.66 -6.81
CA VAL A 55 0.20 6.91 -7.29
C VAL A 55 -0.84 6.43 -6.28
N SER A 56 -0.62 5.26 -5.66
CA SER A 56 -1.50 4.74 -4.62
C SER A 56 -1.55 5.66 -3.39
N MET A 57 -0.41 6.22 -2.99
CA MET A 57 -0.33 7.16 -1.87
C MET A 57 -1.03 8.48 -2.20
N ASP A 58 -0.78 9.04 -3.38
CA ASP A 58 -1.37 10.30 -3.83
C ASP A 58 -2.90 10.21 -3.89
N ASN A 59 -3.44 9.12 -4.45
CA ASN A 59 -4.89 8.90 -4.51
C ASN A 59 -5.51 8.83 -3.11
N ALA A 60 -4.91 8.05 -2.20
CA ALA A 60 -5.41 7.93 -0.84
C ALA A 60 -5.33 9.25 -0.07
N TRP A 61 -4.28 10.04 -0.31
CA TRP A 61 -4.13 11.38 0.26
C TRP A 61 -5.20 12.35 -0.25
N SER A 62 -5.46 12.35 -1.55
CA SER A 62 -6.53 13.16 -2.16
C SER A 62 -7.89 12.85 -1.53
N ASP A 63 -8.23 11.57 -1.38
CA ASP A 63 -9.46 11.15 -0.70
C ASP A 63 -9.49 11.59 0.77
N HIS A 64 -8.34 11.52 1.46
CA HIS A 64 -8.24 12.00 2.85
C HIS A 64 -8.50 13.50 2.96
N LEU A 65 -7.95 14.33 2.07
CA LEU A 65 -8.22 15.77 2.05
C LEU A 65 -9.71 16.06 1.87
N GLN A 66 -10.38 15.36 0.96
CA GLN A 66 -11.83 15.49 0.79
C GLN A 66 -12.59 15.11 2.07
N ASN A 67 -12.19 14.02 2.74
CA ASN A 67 -12.79 13.61 4.01
C ASN A 67 -12.56 14.64 5.13
N MET A 68 -11.40 15.30 5.15
CA MET A 68 -11.06 16.33 6.13
C MET A 68 -11.88 17.61 5.95
N GLU A 69 -12.17 18.00 4.70
CA GLU A 69 -13.12 19.09 4.42
C GLU A 69 -14.54 18.74 4.89
N ASN A 70 -15.02 17.54 4.57
CA ASN A 70 -16.32 17.06 5.03
C ASN A 70 -16.41 17.01 6.56
N LEU A 71 -15.34 16.57 7.24
CA LEU A 71 -15.26 16.55 8.70
C LEU A 71 -15.34 17.97 9.29
N LYS A 72 -14.64 18.93 8.69
CA LYS A 72 -14.65 20.32 9.13
C LYS A 72 -16.07 20.90 9.07
N GLU A 73 -16.81 20.65 8.00
CA GLU A 73 -18.22 21.06 7.87
C GLU A 73 -19.11 20.38 8.91
N ALA A 74 -18.95 19.06 9.12
CA ALA A 74 -19.73 18.31 10.09
C ALA A 74 -19.51 18.80 11.53
N VAL A 75 -18.26 19.08 11.93
CA VAL A 75 -17.92 19.58 13.26
C VAL A 75 -18.43 21.00 13.48
N LEU A 76 -18.40 21.85 12.44
CA LEU A 76 -18.99 23.19 12.49
C LEU A 76 -20.50 23.13 12.83
N LEU A 77 -21.23 22.14 12.31
CA LEU A 77 -22.63 21.91 12.64
C LEU A 77 -22.84 21.40 14.08
N ARG A 78 -21.90 20.64 14.64
CA ARG A 78 -21.97 20.14 16.04
C ARG A 78 -21.61 21.18 17.08
N LYS A 79 -20.87 22.23 16.70
CA LYS A 79 -20.63 23.42 17.55
C LYS A 79 -21.92 24.01 18.11
N TYR A 80 -23.03 23.92 17.37
CA TYR A 80 -24.34 24.39 17.83
C TYR A 80 -24.91 23.59 19.03
N GLN A 81 -24.31 22.45 19.39
CA GLN A 81 -24.70 21.59 20.51
C GLN A 81 -23.83 21.79 21.77
N ASN A 82 -23.10 22.91 21.89
CA ASN A 82 -22.19 23.23 23.00
C ASN A 82 -21.01 22.25 23.22
N LEU A 83 -20.69 21.42 22.22
CA LEU A 83 -19.48 20.60 22.21
C LEU A 83 -18.26 21.43 21.78
N ASN A 84 -17.04 21.06 22.20
CA ASN A 84 -15.83 21.76 21.77
C ASN A 84 -15.41 21.28 20.37
N PRO A 85 -15.61 22.08 19.31
CA PRO A 85 -15.37 21.65 17.94
C PRO A 85 -13.89 21.33 17.67
N VAL A 86 -12.97 21.98 18.39
CA VAL A 86 -11.52 21.77 18.18
C VAL A 86 -11.11 20.37 18.62
N ASP A 87 -11.66 19.88 19.73
CA ASP A 87 -11.31 18.58 20.28
C ASP A 87 -11.94 17.44 19.46
N GLU A 88 -13.20 17.61 19.02
CA GLU A 88 -13.86 16.67 18.12
C GLU A 88 -13.13 16.55 16.78
N TYR A 89 -12.79 17.68 16.17
CA TYR A 89 -12.05 17.69 14.91
C TYR A 89 -10.73 16.94 15.05
N LYS A 90 -9.95 17.20 16.11
CA LYS A 90 -8.67 16.52 16.33
C LYS A 90 -8.84 15.00 16.49
N ASN A 91 -9.79 14.56 17.30
CA ASN A 91 -10.01 13.14 17.55
C ASN A 91 -10.49 12.40 16.29
N GLU A 92 -11.48 12.96 15.58
CA GLU A 92 -11.99 12.36 14.34
C GLU A 92 -10.95 12.41 13.21
N ALA A 93 -10.22 13.53 13.06
CA ALA A 93 -9.16 13.65 12.07
C ALA A 93 -8.04 12.65 12.30
N PHE A 94 -7.66 12.40 13.55
CA PHE A 94 -6.66 11.40 13.89
C PHE A 94 -7.10 9.98 13.50
N ASN A 95 -8.36 9.63 13.76
CA ASN A 95 -8.93 8.35 13.33
C ASN A 95 -8.94 8.21 11.81
N LEU A 96 -9.33 9.27 11.08
CA LEU A 96 -9.26 9.30 9.61
C LEU A 96 -7.83 9.14 9.09
N PHE A 97 -6.85 9.74 9.77
CA PHE A 97 -5.44 9.63 9.41
C PHE A 97 -4.88 8.22 9.63
N GLN A 98 -5.25 7.54 10.71
CA GLN A 98 -4.88 6.13 10.90
C GLN A 98 -5.44 5.26 9.76
N GLY A 99 -6.73 5.43 9.45
CA GLY A 99 -7.36 4.71 8.34
C GLY A 99 -6.73 5.02 6.98
N LEU A 100 -6.26 6.24 6.77
CA LEU A 100 -5.46 6.61 5.59
C LEU A 100 -4.16 5.80 5.51
N GLN A 101 -3.40 5.70 6.61
CA GLN A 101 -2.14 4.96 6.61
C GLN A 101 -2.34 3.48 6.26
N ASP A 102 -3.38 2.86 6.82
CA ASP A 102 -3.72 1.47 6.53
C ASP A 102 -4.12 1.28 5.06
N LYS A 103 -4.95 2.19 4.52
CA LYS A 103 -5.32 2.21 3.10
C LYS A 103 -4.10 2.37 2.19
N MET A 104 -3.19 3.30 2.50
CA MET A 104 -1.97 3.51 1.71
C MET A 104 -1.12 2.24 1.65
N ARG A 105 -0.90 1.58 2.80
CA ARG A 105 -0.13 0.33 2.88
C ARG A 105 -0.80 -0.77 2.06
N PHE A 106 -2.09 -1.00 2.29
CA PHE A 106 -2.85 -2.05 1.62
C PHE A 106 -2.92 -1.84 0.10
N ASN A 107 -3.32 -0.64 -0.34
CA ASN A 107 -3.48 -0.33 -1.76
C ASN A 107 -2.15 -0.42 -2.52
N SER A 108 -1.05 0.02 -1.90
CA SER A 108 0.27 -0.06 -2.54
C SER A 108 0.70 -1.51 -2.77
N ILE A 109 0.57 -2.37 -1.75
CA ILE A 109 0.90 -3.79 -1.84
C ILE A 109 -0.02 -4.50 -2.85
N PHE A 110 -1.32 -4.23 -2.78
CA PHE A 110 -2.30 -4.86 -3.65
C PHE A 110 -2.09 -4.46 -5.13
N SER A 111 -1.91 -3.17 -5.40
CA SER A 111 -1.68 -2.66 -6.76
C SER A 111 -0.37 -3.19 -7.34
N LEU A 112 0.68 -3.28 -6.51
CA LEU A 112 1.94 -3.88 -6.90
C LEU A 112 1.77 -5.36 -7.25
N TRP A 113 1.09 -6.14 -6.40
CA TRP A 113 0.83 -7.55 -6.64
C TRP A 113 0.02 -7.77 -7.93
N GLN A 114 -1.04 -7.00 -8.14
CA GLN A 114 -1.84 -7.06 -9.37
C GLN A 114 -1.01 -6.73 -10.62
N SER A 115 -0.07 -5.80 -10.52
CA SER A 115 0.82 -5.47 -11.65
C SER A 115 1.74 -6.62 -12.08
N PHE A 116 2.03 -7.56 -11.18
CA PHE A 116 2.83 -8.75 -11.47
C PHE A 116 1.99 -9.92 -12.01
N VAL A 117 0.68 -9.95 -11.75
CA VAL A 117 -0.25 -10.94 -12.31
C VAL A 117 -0.56 -10.50 -13.75
N ALA A 118 0.19 -11.06 -14.70
CA ALA A 118 0.12 -10.71 -16.12
C ALA A 118 -1.33 -10.59 -16.65
N ALA A 119 -1.56 -9.59 -17.52
CA ALA A 119 -2.74 -9.57 -18.38
C ALA A 119 -2.82 -10.89 -19.16
N PRO A 120 -4.02 -11.49 -19.32
CA PRO A 120 -4.16 -12.74 -20.04
C PRO A 120 -3.57 -12.59 -21.44
N SER A 121 -2.71 -13.55 -21.79
CA SER A 121 -2.08 -13.67 -23.09
C SER A 121 -3.12 -13.55 -24.20
N ASN A 122 -3.01 -12.49 -24.98
CA ASN A 122 -3.30 -12.42 -26.41
C ASN A 122 -4.61 -13.14 -26.81
N VAL A 123 -5.74 -12.45 -26.77
CA VAL A 123 -6.87 -12.86 -27.61
C VAL A 123 -6.41 -12.64 -29.06
N PRO A 124 -6.30 -13.69 -29.91
CA PRO A 124 -6.03 -13.47 -31.32
C PRO A 124 -7.18 -12.64 -31.89
N GLN A 125 -6.86 -11.44 -32.39
CA GLN A 125 -7.79 -10.70 -33.22
C GLN A 125 -7.83 -11.42 -34.56
N ASN A 126 -8.91 -12.19 -34.76
CA ASN A 126 -9.28 -12.73 -36.06
C ASN A 126 -9.57 -11.60 -37.05
#